data_AF-A0A6I9YNC5-F1
#
_entry.id   AF-A0A6I9YNC5-F1
#
_cell.length_a   1.000
_cell.length_b   1.000
_cell.length_c   1.000
_cell.angle_alpha   90.00
_cell.angle_beta   90.00
_cell.angle_gamma   90.00
#
_symmetry.space_group_name_H-M   'P 1'
#
loop_
_entity.id
_entity.type
_entity.pdbx_description
1 polymer ?
#
loop_
_entity_poly.entity_id
_entity_poly.type
_entity_poly.pdbx_seq_one_letter_code
_entity_poly.pdbx_strand_id
1 'polypeptide(L)'
;MPISAAMFRSERRNPEPQCPPRLAIQMLAPMTWSRMPNEFLRVDVARFSDRHGWMVECLEPNIMMALHIPEENRCIDILELSERQDLLTFHSHSLKLYCAVCALGNNRVAHALCSHVDESQLLYTIESNHLPGLLRSGYYDLLISMHLESAKRSRLMMNSEFIVPMTDETKRITLFPDGMKKPGLPGVGMSTCLRPPLHFSDTCFVSTSSELYQLSPSIPLDALKVKAINMLTEAVQDGGQHTRDPVGGSVEFQFVPVLKLVCTLLIMGVFEDEDVRHILKMIDPSVFGESKEEEEEEEEEEKEAGGEQKEEAEEGEKQELKAIEAGEAEAKEDEEGLEEGLLQMKLPESVKLQMCNLLQFFWDRELQHRVEAIIAFSERYVDRLQTNQRQRYATLMQAFTMSAAETARRTREFRSPPQEQINMLLHFKNGADLEDCPVPEEIRDELLEFHNDLLAHCGIQSEGEEEQEEEETSFHRRLMNLVEKVVNLRKKKEDDQDEQPPEEEPKPSTLQELISHTMVHWAQESFVQNPELVRLMFSLLHRQYDGLGELIRAMPKAYTINA
;
A
#
# COMPACT_ATOMS: atom_id res chain seq x y z
N MET A 1 -42.85 47.18 5.42
CA MET A 1 -42.21 45.88 5.70
C MET A 1 -40.92 46.12 6.46
N PRO A 2 -40.55 45.27 7.42
CA PRO A 2 -39.35 45.46 8.23
C PRO A 2 -38.07 45.22 7.41
N ILE A 3 -36.95 45.85 7.82
CA ILE A 3 -35.63 45.69 7.18
C ILE A 3 -35.17 44.24 7.23
N SER A 4 -35.46 43.54 8.33
CA SER A 4 -35.10 42.15 8.54
C SER A 4 -35.73 41.21 7.50
N ALA A 5 -36.96 41.49 7.07
CA ALA A 5 -37.64 40.77 5.99
C ALA A 5 -37.01 40.98 4.60
N ALA A 6 -36.26 42.06 4.39
CA ALA A 6 -35.59 42.32 3.12
C ALA A 6 -34.32 41.47 2.95
N MET A 7 -33.55 41.29 4.03
CA MET A 7 -32.25 40.60 4.01
C MET A 7 -32.36 39.10 4.33
N PHE A 8 -33.13 38.73 5.36
CA PHE A 8 -33.22 37.34 5.80
C PHE A 8 -34.33 36.61 5.05
N ARG A 9 -33.95 35.58 4.26
CA ARG A 9 -34.90 34.81 3.45
C ARG A 9 -36.02 34.17 4.29
N SER A 10 -35.70 33.74 5.52
CA SER A 10 -36.65 33.18 6.49
C SER A 10 -37.73 34.18 6.93
N GLU A 11 -37.43 35.47 6.94
CA GLU A 11 -38.32 36.53 7.45
C GLU A 11 -39.08 37.28 6.34
N ARG A 12 -38.90 36.92 5.07
CA ARG A 12 -39.52 37.63 3.93
C ARG A 12 -41.03 37.80 4.01
N ARG A 13 -41.72 36.86 4.67
CA ARG A 13 -43.18 36.90 4.89
C ARG A 13 -43.56 37.42 6.26
N ASN A 14 -42.59 37.67 7.14
CA ASN A 14 -42.84 38.15 8.48
C ASN A 14 -43.09 39.67 8.46
N PRO A 15 -44.29 40.14 8.86
CA PRO A 15 -44.56 41.56 8.95
C PRO A 15 -43.95 42.23 10.19
N GLU A 16 -43.54 41.44 11.20
CA GLU A 16 -42.99 41.95 12.45
C GLU A 16 -41.49 42.25 12.36
N PRO A 17 -41.03 43.40 12.89
CA PRO A 17 -39.61 43.74 12.91
C PRO A 17 -38.83 42.82 13.85
N GLN A 18 -37.75 42.24 13.34
CA GLN A 18 -36.80 41.45 14.11
C GLN A 18 -35.44 42.12 14.11
N CYS A 19 -34.63 41.82 15.13
CA CYS A 19 -33.23 42.22 15.20
C CYS A 19 -32.35 40.98 15.43
N PRO A 20 -32.07 40.18 14.38
CA PRO A 20 -31.20 39.02 14.51
C PRO A 20 -29.79 39.41 14.98
N PRO A 21 -29.07 38.54 15.71
CA PRO A 21 -27.74 38.82 16.23
C PRO A 21 -26.68 39.03 15.13
N ARG A 22 -27.03 38.72 13.88
CA ARG A 22 -26.21 38.99 12.69
C ARG A 22 -26.10 40.47 12.34
N LEU A 23 -26.98 41.33 12.86
CA LEU A 23 -26.90 42.78 12.65
C LEU A 23 -25.84 43.38 13.58
N ALA A 24 -24.63 43.55 13.08
CA ALA A 24 -23.52 44.15 13.79
C ALA A 24 -23.15 45.53 13.19
N ILE A 25 -22.76 46.47 14.04
CA ILE A 25 -22.22 47.77 13.62
C ILE A 25 -20.72 47.59 13.36
N GLN A 26 -20.28 47.86 12.13
CA GLN A 26 -18.87 47.80 11.75
C GLN A 26 -18.22 49.20 11.79
N MET A 27 -16.96 49.26 12.19
CA MET A 27 -16.11 50.46 12.13
C MET A 27 -14.91 50.15 11.24
N LEU A 28 -14.72 50.94 10.19
CA LEU A 28 -13.63 50.74 9.24
C LEU A 28 -12.30 51.22 9.84
N ALA A 29 -11.28 50.37 9.77
CA ALA A 29 -9.91 50.72 10.08
C ALA A 29 -9.11 50.92 8.77
N PRO A 30 -8.17 51.88 8.71
CA PRO A 30 -7.41 52.16 7.50
C PRO A 30 -6.31 51.12 7.19
N MET A 31 -6.07 50.17 8.11
CA MET A 31 -5.00 49.19 8.01
C MET A 31 -5.56 47.78 8.20
N THR A 32 -5.05 46.86 7.38
CA THR A 32 -5.34 45.41 7.45
C THR A 32 -4.06 44.64 7.15
N TRP A 33 -3.96 43.43 7.68
CA TRP A 33 -2.86 42.51 7.36
C TRP A 33 -3.24 41.72 6.10
N SER A 34 -2.44 41.86 5.05
CA SER A 34 -2.53 41.07 3.82
C SER A 34 -1.32 40.16 3.72
N ARG A 35 -1.52 38.93 3.26
CA ARG A 35 -0.43 37.99 3.05
C ARG A 35 0.40 38.41 1.83
N MET A 36 1.72 38.27 1.92
CA MET A 36 2.61 38.39 0.76
C MET A 36 2.61 37.06 -0.02
N PRO A 37 2.34 37.06 -1.34
CA PRO A 37 2.45 35.87 -2.17
C PRO A 37 3.86 35.27 -2.11
N ASN A 38 3.96 33.93 -2.26
CA ASN A 38 5.26 33.26 -2.32
C ASN A 38 5.97 33.53 -3.64
N GLU A 39 5.19 33.63 -4.72
CA GLU A 39 5.69 33.84 -6.06
C GLU A 39 5.02 35.08 -6.67
N PHE A 40 5.78 35.79 -7.49
CA PHE A 40 5.32 36.95 -8.24
C PHE A 40 5.48 36.68 -9.74
N LEU A 41 4.72 37.38 -10.57
CA LEU A 41 4.90 37.33 -12.02
C LEU A 41 6.32 37.76 -12.37
N ARG A 42 7.03 36.91 -13.10
CA ARG A 42 8.32 37.25 -13.71
C ARG A 42 8.04 38.09 -14.95
N VAL A 43 8.56 39.32 -14.93
CA VAL A 43 8.36 40.31 -15.99
C VAL A 43 9.71 40.82 -16.44
N ASP A 44 10.05 40.58 -17.70
CA ASP A 44 11.27 41.04 -18.32
C ASP A 44 11.05 42.41 -18.96
N VAL A 45 11.95 43.35 -18.64
CA VAL A 45 11.88 44.73 -19.13
C VAL A 45 13.18 45.08 -19.83
N ALA A 46 13.10 45.33 -21.13
CA ALA A 46 14.25 45.67 -21.96
C ALA A 46 13.99 46.91 -22.82
N ARG A 47 15.00 47.78 -22.99
CA ARG A 47 14.89 48.91 -23.92
C ARG A 47 15.12 48.41 -25.34
N PHE A 48 14.05 48.34 -26.13
CA PHE A 48 14.12 47.82 -27.49
C PHE A 48 14.77 48.83 -28.45
N SER A 49 14.37 50.11 -28.41
CA SER A 49 15.06 51.21 -29.11
C SER A 49 14.59 52.59 -28.64
N ASP A 50 15.32 53.64 -28.98
CA ASP A 50 14.92 55.03 -28.70
C ASP A 50 13.59 55.44 -29.35
N ARG A 51 13.18 54.76 -30.44
CA ARG A 51 11.92 55.02 -31.15
C ARG A 51 10.77 54.15 -30.68
N HIS A 52 11.04 52.93 -30.22
CA HIS A 52 10.00 51.96 -29.83
C HIS A 52 9.87 51.84 -28.31
N GLY A 53 10.75 52.50 -27.55
CA GLY A 53 10.68 52.58 -26.11
C GLY A 53 11.09 51.28 -25.42
N TRP A 54 10.42 51.02 -24.29
CA TRP A 54 10.64 49.85 -23.46
C TRP A 54 9.69 48.73 -23.87
N MET A 55 10.26 47.55 -24.05
CA MET A 55 9.54 46.29 -24.17
C MET A 55 9.34 45.72 -22.76
N VAL A 56 8.13 45.22 -22.51
CA VAL A 56 7.75 44.53 -21.27
C VAL A 56 7.15 43.21 -21.69
N GLU A 57 7.74 42.11 -21.23
CA GLU A 57 7.36 40.74 -21.59
C GLU A 57 7.07 39.93 -20.33
N CYS A 58 6.04 39.10 -20.37
CA CYS A 58 5.65 38.19 -19.29
C CYS A 58 5.17 36.89 -19.93
N LEU A 59 5.96 35.83 -19.77
CA LEU A 59 5.77 34.54 -20.45
C LEU A 59 5.17 33.47 -19.53
N GLU A 60 5.51 33.52 -18.25
CA GLU A 60 5.13 32.50 -17.27
C GLU A 60 3.74 32.82 -16.65
N PRO A 61 2.75 31.91 -16.77
CA PRO A 61 1.49 32.06 -16.06
C PRO A 61 1.67 31.81 -14.56
N ASN A 62 0.98 32.58 -13.72
CA ASN A 62 0.92 32.35 -12.28
C ASN A 62 -0.55 32.36 -11.83
N ILE A 63 -0.97 31.30 -11.16
CA ILE A 63 -2.36 31.05 -10.75
C ILE A 63 -2.39 30.88 -9.24
N MET A 64 -3.42 31.45 -8.59
CA MET A 64 -3.67 31.29 -7.16
C MET A 64 -5.13 30.93 -6.90
N MET A 65 -5.37 30.23 -5.79
CA MET A 65 -6.70 29.96 -5.28
C MET A 65 -7.11 31.02 -4.25
N ALA A 66 -8.34 31.52 -4.33
CA ALA A 66 -8.86 32.53 -3.43
C ALA A 66 -10.32 32.25 -3.06
N LEU A 67 -10.73 32.69 -1.87
CA LEU A 67 -12.10 32.56 -1.37
C LEU A 67 -12.88 33.84 -1.64
N HIS A 68 -14.10 33.69 -2.15
CA HIS A 68 -15.06 34.79 -2.26
C HIS A 68 -16.04 34.73 -1.08
N ILE A 69 -16.13 35.82 -0.31
CA ILE A 69 -17.09 35.99 0.79
C ILE A 69 -18.34 36.66 0.21
N PRO A 70 -19.47 35.95 0.05
CA PRO A 70 -20.63 36.50 -0.67
C PRO A 70 -21.30 37.65 0.07
N GLU A 71 -21.34 37.61 1.41
CA GLU A 71 -22.05 38.60 2.22
C GLU A 71 -21.36 39.96 2.25
N GLU A 72 -20.03 39.98 2.16
CA GLU A 72 -19.22 41.20 2.07
C GLU A 72 -18.85 41.53 0.61
N ASN A 73 -19.10 40.60 -0.31
CA ASN A 73 -18.71 40.66 -1.72
C ASN A 73 -17.22 41.02 -1.91
N ARG A 74 -16.32 40.26 -1.28
CA ARG A 74 -14.85 40.43 -1.39
C ARG A 74 -14.13 39.12 -1.58
N CYS A 75 -12.89 39.20 -2.05
CA CYS A 75 -11.99 38.07 -2.22
C CYS A 75 -10.88 38.10 -1.17
N ILE A 76 -10.48 36.94 -0.66
CA ILE A 76 -9.31 36.76 0.22
C ILE A 76 -8.49 35.57 -0.30
N ASP A 77 -7.16 35.62 -0.19
CA ASP A 77 -6.30 34.46 -0.50
C ASP A 77 -6.68 33.29 0.44
N ILE A 78 -6.74 32.06 -0.08
CA ILE A 78 -7.01 30.88 0.75
C ILE A 78 -5.95 30.69 1.85
N LEU A 79 -4.71 31.12 1.58
CA LEU A 79 -3.63 31.05 2.54
C LEU A 79 -3.75 32.08 3.68
N GLU A 80 -4.59 33.12 3.56
CA GLU A 80 -4.90 34.01 4.69
C GLU A 80 -5.68 33.31 5.82
N LEU A 81 -6.26 32.13 5.55
CA LEU A 81 -6.94 31.36 6.59
C LEU A 81 -5.99 30.90 7.71
N SER A 82 -4.68 30.83 7.48
CA SER A 82 -3.72 30.55 8.57
C SER A 82 -3.74 31.63 9.66
N GLU A 83 -4.06 32.88 9.32
CA GLU A 83 -4.18 33.98 10.28
C GLU A 83 -5.62 34.09 10.82
N ARG A 84 -6.62 33.77 9.98
CA ARG A 84 -8.05 33.84 10.34
C ARG A 84 -8.59 32.51 10.84
N GLN A 85 -8.27 32.16 12.08
CA GLN A 85 -8.62 30.88 12.71
C GLN A 85 -10.14 30.58 12.74
N ASP A 86 -10.98 31.58 13.00
CA ASP A 86 -12.45 31.39 13.00
C ASP A 86 -12.99 31.02 11.61
N LEU A 87 -12.43 31.63 10.56
CA LEU A 87 -12.85 31.35 9.19
C LEU A 87 -12.27 30.03 8.68
N LEU A 88 -11.04 29.69 9.10
CA LEU A 88 -10.41 28.40 8.85
C LEU A 88 -11.24 27.26 9.42
N THR A 89 -11.63 27.36 10.69
CA THR A 89 -12.47 26.35 11.35
C THR A 89 -13.82 26.22 10.67
N PHE A 90 -14.49 27.34 10.35
CA PHE A 90 -15.74 27.35 9.60
C PHE A 90 -15.61 26.67 8.23
N HIS A 91 -14.57 26.97 7.46
CA HIS A 91 -14.35 26.36 6.14
C HIS A 91 -14.01 24.88 6.25
N SER A 92 -13.21 24.48 7.25
CA SER A 92 -12.91 23.06 7.50
C SER A 92 -14.18 22.25 7.80
N HIS A 93 -15.14 22.82 8.53
CA HIS A 93 -16.43 22.19 8.78
C HIS A 93 -17.31 22.15 7.52
N SER A 94 -17.17 23.14 6.63
CA SER A 94 -17.86 23.14 5.34
C SER A 94 -17.35 22.01 4.43
N LEU A 95 -16.04 21.75 4.40
CA LEU A 95 -15.47 20.60 3.69
C LEU A 95 -15.94 19.27 4.27
N LYS A 96 -15.96 19.15 5.61
CA LYS A 96 -16.51 17.97 6.30
C LYS A 96 -18.00 17.77 6.00
N LEU A 97 -18.76 18.85 5.88
CA LEU A 97 -20.16 18.78 5.49
C LEU A 97 -20.30 18.19 4.08
N TYR A 98 -19.50 18.63 3.10
CA TYR A 98 -19.53 18.05 1.76
C TYR A 98 -19.24 16.55 1.76
N CYS A 99 -18.24 16.10 2.53
CA CYS A 99 -17.97 14.67 2.74
C CYS A 99 -19.20 13.94 3.31
N ALA A 100 -19.87 14.53 4.31
CA ALA A 100 -21.06 13.95 4.92
C ALA A 100 -22.27 13.89 3.96
N VAL A 101 -22.49 14.89 3.10
CA VAL A 101 -23.58 14.85 2.09
C VAL A 101 -23.28 13.78 1.02
N CYS A 102 -22.01 13.57 0.69
CA CYS A 102 -21.54 12.57 -0.27
C CYS A 102 -21.36 11.16 0.33
N ALA A 103 -21.62 10.99 1.63
CA ALA A 103 -21.36 9.74 2.34
C ALA A 103 -22.09 8.53 1.74
N LEU A 104 -21.53 7.34 1.98
CA LEU A 104 -22.10 6.05 1.57
C LEU A 104 -22.25 5.86 0.04
N GLY A 105 -21.44 6.56 -0.76
CA GLY A 105 -21.42 6.38 -2.22
C GLY A 105 -22.59 7.07 -2.93
N ASN A 106 -23.01 8.24 -2.44
CA ASN A 106 -24.06 9.03 -3.09
C ASN A 106 -23.52 9.74 -4.34
N ASN A 107 -23.37 8.99 -5.44
CA ASN A 107 -22.80 9.47 -6.70
C ASN A 107 -23.57 10.68 -7.28
N ARG A 108 -24.89 10.76 -7.08
CA ARG A 108 -25.68 11.91 -7.53
C ARG A 108 -25.22 13.21 -6.87
N VAL A 109 -24.93 13.18 -5.58
CA VAL A 109 -24.41 14.35 -4.86
C VAL A 109 -22.96 14.60 -5.25
N ALA A 110 -22.14 13.56 -5.41
CA ALA A 110 -20.76 13.70 -5.85
C ALA A 110 -20.67 14.50 -7.15
N HIS A 111 -21.46 14.14 -8.17
CA HIS A 111 -21.55 14.87 -9.43
C HIS A 111 -22.00 16.33 -9.25
N ALA A 112 -22.98 16.58 -8.39
CA ALA A 112 -23.44 17.95 -8.12
C ALA A 112 -22.36 18.78 -7.41
N LEU A 113 -21.61 18.18 -6.49
CA LEU A 113 -20.53 18.83 -5.74
C LEU A 113 -19.35 19.23 -6.63
N CYS A 114 -19.11 18.54 -7.76
CA CYS A 114 -18.10 18.95 -8.74
C CYS A 114 -18.39 20.36 -9.34
N SER A 115 -19.62 20.89 -9.22
CA SER A 115 -19.92 22.28 -9.58
C SER A 115 -19.56 23.31 -8.50
N HIS A 116 -19.35 22.84 -7.26
CA HIS A 116 -19.01 23.67 -6.11
C HIS A 116 -17.50 23.68 -5.84
N VAL A 117 -16.85 22.53 -5.99
CA VAL A 117 -15.40 22.36 -5.92
C VAL A 117 -14.98 21.60 -7.17
N ASP A 118 -14.17 22.23 -8.01
CA ASP A 118 -13.75 21.64 -9.28
C ASP A 118 -12.49 20.78 -9.14
N GLU A 119 -12.21 20.00 -10.18
CA GLU A 119 -11.04 19.10 -10.24
C GLU A 119 -9.72 19.86 -10.12
N SER A 120 -9.61 21.01 -10.78
CA SER A 120 -8.38 21.82 -10.79
C SER A 120 -8.04 22.36 -9.41
N GLN A 121 -9.05 22.76 -8.64
CA GLN A 121 -8.90 23.20 -7.26
C GLN A 121 -8.42 22.06 -6.38
N LEU A 122 -9.00 20.87 -6.52
CA LEU A 122 -8.57 19.70 -5.75
C LEU A 122 -7.11 19.35 -6.04
N LEU A 123 -6.73 19.25 -7.31
CA LEU A 123 -5.35 18.95 -7.70
C LEU A 123 -4.36 20.02 -7.22
N TYR A 124 -4.72 21.32 -7.32
CA TYR A 124 -3.92 22.41 -6.77
C TYR A 124 -3.74 22.29 -5.25
N THR A 125 -4.80 21.94 -4.52
CA THR A 125 -4.72 21.83 -3.05
C THR A 125 -3.91 20.63 -2.57
N ILE A 126 -3.83 19.58 -3.37
CA ILE A 126 -3.03 18.39 -3.08
C ILE A 126 -1.54 18.73 -3.21
N GLU A 127 -1.18 19.41 -4.30
CA GLU A 127 0.20 19.83 -4.60
C GLU A 127 0.71 20.97 -3.70
N SER A 128 -0.17 21.74 -3.07
CA SER A 128 0.27 22.87 -2.26
C SER A 128 0.89 22.46 -0.91
N ASN A 129 2.18 22.77 -0.75
CA ASN A 129 2.94 22.54 0.48
C ASN A 129 2.68 23.56 1.60
N HIS A 130 2.01 24.68 1.29
CA HIS A 130 1.79 25.78 2.24
C HIS A 130 0.38 25.83 2.84
N LEU A 131 -0.51 24.91 2.44
CA LEU A 131 -1.87 24.92 2.94
C LEU A 131 -1.92 24.58 4.44
N PRO A 132 -2.78 25.26 5.23
CA PRO A 132 -3.04 24.89 6.60
C PRO A 132 -3.50 23.44 6.72
N GLY A 133 -3.01 22.71 7.74
CA GLY A 133 -3.28 21.27 7.91
C GLY A 133 -4.76 20.89 7.92
N LEU A 134 -5.63 21.71 8.54
CA LEU A 134 -7.08 21.47 8.55
C LEU A 134 -7.72 21.52 7.15
N LEU A 135 -7.22 22.40 6.26
CA LEU A 135 -7.69 22.47 4.89
C LEU A 135 -7.11 21.35 4.05
N ARG A 136 -5.80 21.07 4.20
CA ARG A 136 -5.13 19.96 3.53
C ARG A 136 -5.87 18.66 3.81
N SER A 137 -6.05 18.28 5.07
CA SER A 137 -6.84 17.09 5.43
C SER A 137 -8.26 17.13 4.88
N GLY A 138 -8.94 18.28 4.93
CA GLY A 138 -10.31 18.42 4.45
C GLY A 138 -10.47 18.21 2.95
N TYR A 139 -9.53 18.71 2.14
CA TYR A 139 -9.56 18.54 0.68
C TYR A 139 -9.21 17.11 0.24
N TYR A 140 -8.23 16.46 0.88
CA TYR A 140 -7.94 15.05 0.61
C TYR A 140 -9.11 14.14 1.00
N ASP A 141 -9.72 14.36 2.16
CA ASP A 141 -10.90 13.59 2.57
C ASP A 141 -12.09 13.84 1.62
N LEU A 142 -12.24 15.07 1.09
CA LEU A 142 -13.26 15.42 0.10
C LEU A 142 -13.03 14.72 -1.25
N LEU A 143 -11.79 14.76 -1.76
CA LEU A 143 -11.36 14.05 -2.97
C LEU A 143 -11.71 12.56 -2.88
N ILE A 144 -11.30 11.92 -1.79
CA ILE A 144 -11.57 10.51 -1.53
C ILE A 144 -13.08 10.27 -1.49
N SER A 145 -13.82 11.10 -0.74
CA SER A 145 -15.27 10.93 -0.55
C SER A 145 -16.08 11.08 -1.84
N MET A 146 -15.69 12.00 -2.73
CA MET A 146 -16.40 12.29 -3.97
C MET A 146 -16.05 11.32 -5.10
N HIS A 147 -14.75 11.05 -5.29
CA HIS A 147 -14.28 10.32 -6.47
C HIS A 147 -13.95 8.86 -6.18
N LEU A 148 -13.30 8.55 -5.05
CA LEU A 148 -12.61 7.27 -4.86
C LEU A 148 -13.40 6.29 -3.95
N GLU A 149 -14.21 6.80 -3.03
CA GLU A 149 -14.82 6.04 -1.95
C GLU A 149 -15.77 4.93 -2.46
N SER A 150 -16.51 5.18 -3.55
CA SER A 150 -17.39 4.17 -4.15
C SER A 150 -16.58 2.98 -4.71
N ALA A 151 -15.50 3.28 -5.46
CA ALA A 151 -14.60 2.29 -6.01
C ALA A 151 -13.87 1.49 -4.93
N LYS A 152 -13.30 2.20 -3.93
CA LYS A 152 -12.66 1.60 -2.75
C LYS A 152 -13.61 0.65 -2.03
N ARG A 153 -14.84 1.06 -1.74
CA ARG A 153 -15.82 0.23 -1.05
C ARG A 153 -16.19 -1.02 -1.84
N SER A 154 -16.38 -0.89 -3.15
CA SER A 154 -16.64 -2.04 -4.03
C SER A 154 -15.50 -3.05 -4.00
N ARG A 155 -14.24 -2.59 -3.99
CA ARG A 155 -13.05 -3.44 -3.89
C ARG A 155 -12.98 -4.17 -2.56
N LEU A 156 -13.20 -3.45 -1.45
CA LEU A 156 -13.17 -4.03 -0.10
C LEU A 156 -14.26 -5.09 0.11
N MET A 157 -15.47 -4.87 -0.41
CA MET A 157 -16.57 -5.84 -0.30
C MET A 157 -16.26 -7.19 -0.98
N MET A 158 -15.43 -7.17 -2.02
CA MET A 158 -15.04 -8.36 -2.78
C MET A 158 -13.64 -8.86 -2.39
N ASN A 159 -12.94 -8.22 -1.45
CA ASN A 159 -11.54 -8.54 -1.17
C ASN A 159 -11.34 -9.91 -0.52
N SER A 160 -12.36 -10.43 0.18
CA SER A 160 -12.30 -11.75 0.83
C SER A 160 -12.80 -12.91 -0.04
N GLU A 161 -13.13 -12.65 -1.30
CA GLU A 161 -13.62 -13.67 -2.24
C GLU A 161 -12.48 -13.99 -3.22
N PHE A 162 -12.08 -15.26 -3.29
CA PHE A 162 -10.96 -15.69 -4.12
C PHE A 162 -11.48 -16.53 -5.29
N ILE A 163 -11.75 -15.89 -6.43
CA ILE A 163 -12.26 -16.58 -7.63
C ILE A 163 -11.20 -16.50 -8.71
N VAL A 164 -10.67 -17.66 -9.12
CA VAL A 164 -9.52 -17.75 -10.03
C VAL A 164 -9.90 -18.56 -11.29
N PRO A 165 -9.78 -17.99 -12.50
CA PRO A 165 -9.95 -18.73 -13.75
C PRO A 165 -8.72 -19.57 -14.10
N MET A 166 -8.91 -20.76 -14.66
CA MET A 166 -7.81 -21.66 -15.03
C MET A 166 -7.15 -21.26 -16.35
N THR A 167 -6.28 -20.26 -16.30
CA THR A 167 -5.50 -19.74 -17.43
C THR A 167 -4.04 -20.22 -17.40
N ASP A 168 -3.32 -20.07 -18.51
CA ASP A 168 -1.87 -20.37 -18.53
C ASP A 168 -1.06 -19.45 -17.60
N GLU A 169 -1.57 -18.25 -17.33
CA GLU A 169 -1.03 -17.30 -16.37
C GLU A 169 -1.18 -17.84 -14.94
N THR A 170 -2.38 -18.26 -14.56
CA THR A 170 -2.67 -18.86 -13.25
C THR A 170 -1.78 -20.06 -13.00
N LYS A 171 -1.60 -20.91 -14.02
CA LYS A 171 -0.74 -22.09 -13.91
C LYS A 171 0.67 -21.74 -13.54
N ARG A 172 1.22 -20.59 -13.94
CA ARG A 172 2.63 -20.21 -13.68
C ARG A 172 2.88 -19.69 -12.28
N ILE A 173 1.84 -19.37 -11.51
CA ILE A 173 1.99 -18.83 -10.15
C ILE A 173 2.58 -19.91 -9.23
N THR A 174 3.69 -19.57 -8.58
CA THR A 174 4.38 -20.39 -7.56
C THR A 174 4.54 -19.59 -6.27
N LEU A 175 4.80 -20.27 -5.15
CA LEU A 175 5.03 -19.62 -3.85
C LEU A 175 6.34 -18.80 -3.82
N PHE A 176 7.34 -19.27 -4.56
CA PHE A 176 8.67 -18.67 -4.63
C PHE A 176 8.99 -18.41 -6.12
N PRO A 177 8.93 -17.16 -6.60
CA PRO A 177 9.15 -16.83 -8.02
C PRO A 177 10.61 -17.01 -8.45
N ASP A 178 11.57 -16.65 -7.60
CA ASP A 178 13.00 -16.61 -7.96
C ASP A 178 13.77 -17.90 -7.62
N GLY A 179 13.05 -18.95 -7.18
CA GLY A 179 13.63 -20.24 -6.78
C GLY A 179 14.47 -20.20 -5.49
N MET A 180 14.87 -19.03 -5.03
CA MET A 180 15.30 -18.80 -3.66
C MET A 180 14.10 -18.98 -2.73
N LYS A 181 14.26 -19.64 -1.58
CA LYS A 181 13.19 -19.83 -0.57
C LYS A 181 12.84 -18.54 0.18
N LYS A 182 12.74 -17.42 -0.54
CA LYS A 182 12.34 -16.10 -0.07
C LYS A 182 11.01 -15.74 -0.74
N PRO A 183 9.98 -15.33 0.01
CA PRO A 183 8.75 -14.81 -0.58
C PRO A 183 9.06 -13.59 -1.45
N GLY A 184 8.36 -13.45 -2.57
CA GLY A 184 8.42 -12.24 -3.40
C GLY A 184 7.76 -11.03 -2.71
N LEU A 185 7.90 -9.85 -3.33
CA LEU A 185 7.32 -8.61 -2.80
C LEU A 185 5.78 -8.66 -2.79
N PRO A 186 5.11 -8.27 -1.69
CA PRO A 186 3.66 -8.34 -1.58
C PRO A 186 2.97 -7.35 -2.52
N GLY A 187 2.02 -7.85 -3.32
CA GLY A 187 1.24 -7.00 -4.23
C GLY A 187 1.97 -6.61 -5.51
N VAL A 188 3.13 -7.21 -5.78
CA VAL A 188 3.87 -7.11 -7.04
C VAL A 188 3.68 -8.40 -7.83
N GLY A 189 3.52 -8.29 -9.14
CA GLY A 189 3.48 -9.42 -10.05
C GLY A 189 2.08 -9.96 -10.35
N MET A 190 2.05 -11.14 -10.95
CA MET A 190 0.83 -11.70 -11.54
C MET A 190 -0.18 -12.12 -10.47
N SER A 191 -1.40 -11.59 -10.57
CA SER A 191 -2.57 -12.06 -9.84
C SER A 191 -3.71 -12.31 -10.81
N THR A 192 -4.32 -13.48 -10.72
CA THR A 192 -5.39 -13.91 -11.64
C THR A 192 -6.78 -13.93 -11.00
N CYS A 193 -6.89 -13.51 -9.74
CA CYS A 193 -8.17 -13.37 -9.07
C CYS A 193 -9.07 -12.33 -9.76
N LEU A 194 -10.33 -12.68 -9.98
CA LEU A 194 -11.28 -11.83 -10.68
C LEU A 194 -11.53 -10.52 -9.92
N ARG A 195 -11.26 -9.39 -10.58
CA ARG A 195 -11.60 -8.05 -10.10
C ARG A 195 -12.40 -7.30 -11.16
N PRO A 196 -13.60 -6.78 -10.85
CA PRO A 196 -14.37 -6.01 -11.82
C PRO A 196 -13.64 -4.71 -12.17
N PRO A 197 -13.76 -4.16 -13.38
CA PRO A 197 -13.13 -2.90 -13.72
C PRO A 197 -13.72 -1.72 -12.92
N LEU A 198 -12.95 -0.64 -12.82
CA LEU A 198 -13.43 0.61 -12.26
C LEU A 198 -14.28 1.33 -13.31
N HIS A 199 -15.46 1.79 -12.92
CA HIS A 199 -16.36 2.51 -13.82
C HIS A 199 -16.62 3.92 -13.28
N PHE A 200 -16.16 4.91 -14.04
CA PHE A 200 -16.38 6.33 -13.78
C PHE A 200 -17.20 6.95 -14.90
N SER A 201 -17.74 8.14 -14.62
CA SER A 201 -18.50 8.93 -15.58
C SER A 201 -18.03 10.37 -15.54
N ASP A 202 -17.89 10.99 -16.71
CA ASP A 202 -17.50 12.38 -16.80
C ASP A 202 -18.59 13.31 -16.26
N THR A 203 -18.14 14.40 -15.65
CA THR A 203 -19.03 15.40 -15.08
C THR A 203 -19.63 16.26 -16.20
N CYS A 204 -20.96 16.40 -16.22
CA CYS A 204 -21.64 17.24 -17.21
C CYS A 204 -22.94 17.82 -16.66
N PHE A 205 -23.01 19.15 -16.57
CA PHE A 205 -24.16 19.88 -16.03
C PHE A 205 -25.18 20.34 -17.09
N VAL A 206 -24.85 20.20 -18.38
CA VAL A 206 -25.72 20.62 -19.49
C VAL A 206 -26.61 19.46 -19.98
N SER A 207 -26.20 18.21 -19.71
CA SER A 207 -26.93 17.02 -20.15
C SER A 207 -28.18 16.78 -19.31
N THR A 208 -29.22 16.24 -19.94
CA THR A 208 -30.48 15.81 -19.30
C THR A 208 -30.49 14.31 -18.97
N SER A 209 -29.41 13.57 -19.24
CA SER A 209 -29.32 12.13 -19.02
C SER A 209 -29.16 11.79 -17.54
N SER A 210 -30.12 11.06 -16.97
CA SER A 210 -30.08 10.62 -15.57
C SER A 210 -29.10 9.46 -15.31
N GLU A 211 -28.57 8.83 -16.35
CA GLU A 211 -27.66 7.69 -16.26
C GLU A 211 -26.27 8.08 -15.75
N LEU A 212 -25.86 9.34 -15.90
CA LEU A 212 -24.59 9.88 -15.42
C LEU A 212 -24.40 9.68 -13.90
N TYR A 213 -25.48 9.66 -13.13
CA TYR A 213 -25.43 9.59 -11.67
C TYR A 213 -25.29 8.16 -11.12
N GLN A 214 -25.25 7.14 -11.98
CA GLN A 214 -25.07 5.76 -11.53
C GLN A 214 -23.61 5.49 -11.12
N LEU A 215 -22.67 6.14 -11.81
CA LEU A 215 -21.23 6.00 -11.61
C LEU A 215 -20.65 7.21 -10.89
N SER A 216 -19.46 7.03 -10.32
CA SER A 216 -18.74 8.11 -9.64
C SER A 216 -18.14 9.10 -10.64
N PRO A 217 -17.99 10.39 -10.28
CA PRO A 217 -17.35 11.38 -11.14
C PRO A 217 -15.89 10.99 -11.43
N SER A 218 -15.48 11.06 -12.69
CA SER A 218 -14.11 10.76 -13.13
C SER A 218 -13.09 11.77 -12.56
N ILE A 219 -11.85 11.31 -12.44
CA ILE A 219 -10.68 12.09 -12.07
C ILE A 219 -9.45 11.45 -12.76
N PRO A 220 -8.45 12.21 -13.24
CA PRO A 220 -7.26 11.65 -13.88
C PRO A 220 -6.41 10.86 -12.87
N LEU A 221 -6.63 9.55 -12.83
CA LEU A 221 -5.97 8.65 -11.88
C LEU A 221 -4.46 8.59 -12.09
N ASP A 222 -3.97 8.63 -13.32
CA ASP A 222 -2.53 8.56 -13.62
C ASP A 222 -1.78 9.78 -13.08
N ALA A 223 -2.33 10.98 -13.29
CA ALA A 223 -1.77 12.22 -12.73
C ALA A 223 -1.83 12.23 -11.19
N LEU A 224 -2.93 11.70 -10.62
CA LEU A 224 -3.09 11.59 -9.17
C LEU A 224 -2.12 10.57 -8.55
N LYS A 225 -1.86 9.46 -9.25
CA LYS A 225 -0.91 8.40 -8.88
C LYS A 225 0.50 8.98 -8.72
N VAL A 226 1.00 9.63 -9.77
CA VAL A 226 2.33 10.25 -9.79
C VAL A 226 2.46 11.30 -8.69
N LYS A 227 1.47 12.21 -8.58
CA LYS A 227 1.48 13.23 -7.51
C LYS A 227 1.47 12.60 -6.12
N ALA A 228 0.69 11.54 -5.88
CA ALA A 228 0.63 10.87 -4.59
C ALA A 228 1.96 10.22 -4.20
N ILE A 229 2.65 9.60 -5.16
CA ILE A 229 3.97 8.99 -4.96
C ILE A 229 5.02 10.06 -4.67
N ASN A 230 5.09 11.12 -5.48
CA ASN A 230 6.08 12.18 -5.31
C ASN A 230 5.94 12.85 -3.94
N MET A 231 4.71 13.19 -3.54
CA MET A 231 4.47 13.76 -2.21
C MET A 231 4.83 12.81 -1.05
N LEU A 232 4.66 11.50 -1.21
CA LEU A 232 5.08 10.54 -0.20
C LEU A 232 6.61 10.45 -0.14
N THR A 233 7.26 10.45 -1.31
CA THR A 233 8.72 10.41 -1.45
C THR A 233 9.36 11.64 -0.80
N GLU A 234 8.91 12.85 -1.18
CA GLU A 234 9.33 14.11 -0.58
C GLU A 234 9.10 14.11 0.93
N ALA A 235 7.95 13.61 1.41
CA ALA A 235 7.66 13.57 2.84
C ALA A 235 8.58 12.62 3.62
N VAL A 236 8.98 11.50 3.04
CA VAL A 236 9.92 10.55 3.67
C VAL A 236 11.35 11.13 3.67
N GLN A 237 11.80 11.70 2.55
CA GLN A 237 13.11 12.36 2.43
C GLN A 237 13.25 13.55 3.40
N ASP A 238 12.26 14.45 3.43
CA ASP A 238 12.22 15.58 4.38
C ASP A 238 12.05 15.12 5.84
N GLY A 239 11.46 13.94 6.02
CA GLY A 239 11.18 13.31 7.30
C GLY A 239 12.44 12.92 8.07
N GLY A 240 13.44 12.37 7.37
CA GLY A 240 14.74 12.00 7.96
C GLY A 240 15.52 13.22 8.48
N GLN A 241 15.35 14.38 7.85
CA GLN A 241 16.13 15.58 8.16
C GLN A 241 15.64 16.38 9.40
N HIS A 242 14.68 15.87 10.18
CA HIS A 242 14.08 16.58 11.33
C HIS A 242 13.63 18.01 10.96
N THR A 243 12.83 18.13 9.91
CA THR A 243 12.34 19.42 9.40
C THR A 243 11.54 20.18 10.47
N ARG A 244 11.91 21.45 10.69
CA ARG A 244 11.31 22.29 11.75
C ARG A 244 9.86 22.65 11.44
N ASP A 245 9.57 22.87 10.17
CA ASP A 245 8.30 23.42 9.68
C ASP A 245 7.68 22.42 8.68
N PRO A 246 7.10 21.30 9.15
CA PRO A 246 6.52 20.28 8.27
C PRO A 246 5.28 20.79 7.52
N VAL A 247 5.00 20.19 6.36
CA VAL A 247 3.83 20.53 5.52
C VAL A 247 2.54 20.41 6.33
N GLY A 248 1.71 21.46 6.29
CA GLY A 248 0.47 21.53 7.07
C GLY A 248 0.65 21.85 8.55
N GLY A 249 1.88 22.05 9.02
CA GLY A 249 2.24 22.50 10.37
C GLY A 249 2.53 21.39 11.38
N SER A 250 2.31 20.12 11.05
CA SER A 250 2.69 18.97 11.87
C SER A 250 2.97 17.74 11.02
N VAL A 251 3.77 16.81 11.56
CA VAL A 251 4.04 15.49 10.95
C VAL A 251 2.73 14.72 10.66
N GLU A 252 1.71 14.89 11.50
CA GLU A 252 0.38 14.31 11.26
C GLU A 252 -0.25 14.85 9.96
N PHE A 253 -0.24 16.17 9.75
CA PHE A 253 -0.84 16.77 8.55
C PHE A 253 0.00 16.57 7.29
N GLN A 254 1.30 16.32 7.43
CA GLN A 254 2.19 15.94 6.34
C GLN A 254 1.85 14.54 5.81
N PHE A 255 1.81 13.53 6.70
CA PHE A 255 1.69 12.13 6.29
C PHE A 255 0.26 11.61 6.17
N VAL A 256 -0.65 11.91 7.11
CA VAL A 256 -1.96 11.24 7.18
C VAL A 256 -2.80 11.41 5.90
N PRO A 257 -2.94 12.62 5.31
CA PRO A 257 -3.73 12.79 4.09
C PRO A 257 -3.15 12.02 2.89
N VAL A 258 -1.82 12.04 2.76
CA VAL A 258 -1.10 11.36 1.67
C VAL A 258 -1.20 9.84 1.82
N LEU A 259 -0.94 9.30 3.01
CA LEU A 259 -1.08 7.87 3.28
C LEU A 259 -2.50 7.36 3.05
N LYS A 260 -3.53 8.12 3.46
CA LYS A 260 -4.93 7.77 3.16
C LYS A 260 -5.20 7.69 1.67
N LEU A 261 -4.64 8.62 0.88
CA LEU A 261 -4.78 8.65 -0.57
C LEU A 261 -4.07 7.45 -1.20
N VAL A 262 -2.80 7.21 -0.84
CA VAL A 262 -2.00 6.07 -1.30
C VAL A 262 -2.68 4.75 -0.96
N CYS A 263 -3.10 4.52 0.29
CA CYS A 263 -3.86 3.33 0.65
C CYS A 263 -5.14 3.17 -0.16
N THR A 264 -5.85 4.28 -0.46
CA THR A 264 -7.08 4.24 -1.26
C THR A 264 -6.81 3.82 -2.70
N LEU A 265 -5.77 4.36 -3.33
CA LEU A 265 -5.35 4.01 -4.69
C LEU A 265 -4.81 2.57 -4.77
N LEU A 266 -4.07 2.10 -3.74
CA LEU A 266 -3.64 0.70 -3.60
C LEU A 266 -4.82 -0.27 -3.52
N ILE A 267 -5.82 0.02 -2.71
CA ILE A 267 -7.04 -0.79 -2.61
C ILE A 267 -7.80 -0.83 -3.94
N MET A 268 -7.81 0.29 -4.67
CA MET A 268 -8.44 0.37 -5.99
C MET A 268 -7.72 -0.44 -7.06
N GLY A 269 -6.42 -0.70 -6.88
CA GLY A 269 -5.56 -1.35 -7.86
C GLY A 269 -5.17 -0.41 -8.99
N VAL A 270 -4.84 0.85 -8.66
CA VAL A 270 -4.41 1.88 -9.62
C VAL A 270 -2.89 1.86 -9.82
N PHE A 271 -2.14 1.40 -8.81
CA PHE A 271 -0.69 1.31 -8.88
C PHE A 271 -0.25 0.09 -9.69
N GLU A 272 0.82 0.29 -10.46
CA GLU A 272 1.54 -0.73 -11.21
C GLU A 272 2.66 -1.32 -10.35
N ASP A 273 3.30 -2.38 -10.84
CA ASP A 273 4.33 -3.11 -10.08
C ASP A 273 5.49 -2.20 -9.64
N GLU A 274 5.98 -1.33 -10.53
CA GLU A 274 7.04 -0.36 -10.22
C GLU A 274 6.64 0.61 -9.11
N ASP A 275 5.41 1.12 -9.16
CA ASP A 275 4.90 2.01 -8.12
C ASP A 275 4.81 1.29 -6.76
N VAL A 276 4.35 0.04 -6.75
CA VAL A 276 4.22 -0.76 -5.52
C VAL A 276 5.59 -1.06 -4.94
N ARG A 277 6.59 -1.41 -5.77
CA ARG A 277 7.98 -1.57 -5.32
C ARG A 277 8.50 -0.28 -4.69
N HIS A 278 8.29 0.87 -5.34
CA HIS A 278 8.72 2.16 -4.80
C HIS A 278 8.05 2.50 -3.46
N ILE A 279 6.74 2.23 -3.33
CA ILE A 279 6.03 2.39 -2.06
C ILE A 279 6.58 1.48 -0.97
N LEU A 280 6.90 0.23 -1.30
CA LEU A 280 7.51 -0.71 -0.35
C LEU A 280 8.91 -0.24 0.08
N LYS A 281 9.75 0.24 -0.85
CA LYS A 281 11.06 0.84 -0.56
C LYS A 281 10.94 2.01 0.43
N MET A 282 9.91 2.86 0.30
CA MET A 282 9.63 3.95 1.26
C MET A 282 9.21 3.48 2.65
N ILE A 283 8.58 2.31 2.78
CA ILE A 283 8.16 1.76 4.08
C ILE A 283 9.37 1.28 4.87
N ASP A 284 10.17 0.42 4.24
CA ASP A 284 11.40 -0.10 4.79
C ASP A 284 12.35 -0.53 3.67
N PRO A 285 13.41 0.25 3.38
CA PRO A 285 14.35 -0.07 2.31
C PRO A 285 15.21 -1.31 2.63
N SER A 286 15.34 -1.71 3.90
CA SER A 286 16.14 -2.88 4.27
C SER A 286 15.44 -4.21 4.00
N VAL A 287 14.10 -4.22 4.05
CA VAL A 287 13.27 -5.41 3.79
C VAL A 287 12.86 -5.51 2.32
N PHE A 288 12.61 -4.37 1.68
CA PHE A 288 12.02 -4.32 0.33
C PHE A 288 12.94 -3.71 -0.73
N GLY A 289 14.14 -3.26 -0.34
CA GLY A 289 15.18 -2.92 -1.30
C GLY A 289 15.72 -4.17 -1.98
N GLU A 290 16.05 -4.06 -3.26
CA GLU A 290 16.85 -5.08 -3.93
C GLU A 290 18.19 -5.20 -3.20
N SER A 291 18.69 -6.42 -3.08
CA SER A 291 20.00 -6.60 -2.49
C SER A 291 21.04 -5.98 -3.43
N LYS A 292 22.02 -5.24 -2.90
CA LYS A 292 23.09 -4.62 -3.73
C LYS A 292 23.79 -5.62 -4.65
N GLU A 293 23.72 -6.91 -4.34
CA GLU A 293 24.23 -8.01 -5.15
C GLU A 293 23.40 -8.23 -6.44
N GLU A 294 22.08 -8.05 -6.39
CA GLU A 294 21.18 -8.15 -7.56
C GLU A 294 21.29 -6.92 -8.47
N GLU A 295 21.47 -5.71 -7.91
CA GLU A 295 21.76 -4.49 -8.70
C GLU A 295 23.12 -4.59 -9.43
N GLU A 296 24.14 -5.17 -8.78
CA GLU A 296 25.44 -5.43 -9.42
C GLU A 296 25.34 -6.52 -10.52
N GLU A 297 24.55 -7.57 -10.32
CA GLU A 297 24.31 -8.60 -11.35
C GLU A 297 23.49 -8.09 -12.54
N GLU A 298 22.44 -7.28 -12.32
CA GLU A 298 21.67 -6.66 -13.41
C GLU A 298 22.49 -5.60 -14.16
N GLU A 299 23.33 -4.81 -13.47
CA GLU A 299 24.28 -3.91 -14.12
C GLU A 299 25.36 -4.65 -14.92
N GLU A 300 25.81 -5.83 -14.46
CA GLU A 300 26.74 -6.67 -15.21
C GLU A 300 26.07 -7.31 -16.44
N GLU A 301 24.82 -7.78 -16.34
CA GLU A 301 24.06 -8.33 -17.47
C GLU A 301 23.74 -7.26 -18.53
N GLU A 302 23.40 -6.02 -18.14
CA GLU A 302 23.21 -4.92 -19.09
C GLU A 302 24.53 -4.48 -19.77
N LYS A 303 25.65 -4.52 -19.04
CA LYS A 303 26.98 -4.24 -19.61
C LYS A 303 27.46 -5.34 -20.56
N GLU A 304 27.11 -6.60 -20.32
CA GLU A 304 27.41 -7.71 -21.22
C GLU A 304 26.51 -7.72 -22.47
N ALA A 305 25.24 -7.29 -22.36
CA ALA A 305 24.32 -7.21 -23.50
C ALA A 305 24.62 -6.03 -24.46
N GLY A 306 25.28 -4.97 -23.99
CA GLY A 306 25.69 -3.81 -24.80
C GLY A 306 27.03 -3.96 -25.54
N GLY A 307 27.76 -5.06 -25.30
CA GLY A 307 29.15 -5.21 -25.69
C GLY A 307 29.42 -5.87 -27.04
N GLU A 308 28.83 -5.39 -28.14
CA GLU A 308 29.38 -5.69 -29.49
C GLU A 308 28.77 -4.79 -30.59
N GLN A 309 29.43 -3.65 -30.84
CA GLN A 309 29.61 -2.94 -32.12
C GLN A 309 29.56 -1.42 -31.94
N LYS A 310 30.74 -0.78 -31.96
CA LYS A 310 31.06 0.45 -32.73
C LYS A 310 32.47 0.92 -32.37
N GLU A 311 33.46 0.40 -33.10
CA GLU A 311 34.66 1.19 -33.39
C GLU A 311 34.40 2.01 -34.67
N GLU A 312 35.00 3.19 -34.70
CA GLU A 312 35.06 4.17 -35.80
C GLU A 312 33.88 5.17 -35.95
N ALA A 313 34.01 6.31 -35.26
CA ALA A 313 34.01 7.64 -35.90
C ALA A 313 34.26 8.72 -34.82
N GLU A 314 35.50 9.19 -34.75
CA GLU A 314 35.89 10.30 -33.88
C GLU A 314 35.72 11.66 -34.60
N GLU A 315 35.48 12.69 -33.80
CA GLU A 315 35.57 14.13 -34.09
C GLU A 315 34.36 14.80 -34.76
N GLY A 316 33.43 15.30 -33.93
CA GLY A 316 32.40 16.21 -34.42
C GLY A 316 31.46 16.86 -33.41
N GLU A 317 31.28 16.37 -32.19
CA GLU A 317 30.26 16.91 -31.27
C GLU A 317 30.77 16.94 -29.82
N LYS A 318 31.41 18.05 -29.43
CA LYS A 318 31.91 18.27 -28.06
C LYS A 318 31.28 19.47 -27.34
N GLN A 319 30.16 20.01 -27.83
CA GLN A 319 29.52 21.17 -27.21
C GLN A 319 28.01 21.05 -26.94
N GLU A 320 27.33 19.98 -27.37
CA GLU A 320 25.90 19.77 -27.03
C GLU A 320 25.67 18.68 -25.98
N LEU A 321 26.63 17.77 -25.75
CA LEU A 321 26.53 16.74 -24.71
C LEU A 321 26.63 17.29 -23.27
N LYS A 322 27.30 18.43 -23.07
CA LYS A 322 27.43 19.03 -21.73
C LYS A 322 26.16 19.70 -21.18
N ALA A 323 25.13 19.88 -22.02
CA ALA A 323 23.85 20.43 -21.58
C ALA A 323 22.84 19.33 -21.21
N ILE A 324 23.03 18.11 -21.72
CA ILE A 324 22.16 16.96 -21.42
C ILE A 324 22.65 16.26 -20.14
N GLU A 325 23.97 16.19 -19.93
CA GLU A 325 24.58 15.66 -18.69
C GLU A 325 24.21 16.46 -17.43
N ALA A 326 23.84 17.74 -17.57
CA ALA A 326 23.41 18.57 -16.44
C ALA A 326 21.93 18.35 -16.07
N GLY A 327 21.09 17.90 -17.02
CA GLY A 327 19.69 17.57 -16.76
C GLY A 327 19.48 16.11 -16.31
N GLU A 328 20.36 15.20 -16.74
CA GLU A 328 20.38 13.82 -16.24
C GLU A 328 21.11 13.69 -14.89
N ALA A 329 21.95 14.65 -14.50
CA ALA A 329 22.51 14.72 -13.16
C ALA A 329 21.43 15.09 -12.12
N GLU A 330 20.50 16.00 -12.45
CA GLU A 330 19.38 16.34 -11.54
C GLU A 330 18.36 15.19 -11.40
N ALA A 331 18.20 14.32 -12.40
CA ALA A 331 17.35 13.12 -12.29
C ALA A 331 18.04 11.94 -11.59
N LYS A 332 19.38 11.93 -11.54
CA LYS A 332 20.18 10.90 -10.83
C LYS A 332 20.45 11.24 -9.37
N GLU A 333 20.31 12.50 -8.96
CA GLU A 333 20.36 12.87 -7.53
C GLU A 333 19.11 12.38 -6.76
N ASP A 334 17.99 12.12 -7.45
CA ASP A 334 16.78 11.52 -6.86
C ASP A 334 16.91 10.00 -6.59
N GLU A 335 17.97 9.36 -7.11
CA GLU A 335 18.36 7.96 -6.84
C GLU A 335 19.44 7.86 -5.73
N GLU A 336 19.70 8.92 -4.96
CA GLU A 336 20.31 8.74 -3.65
C GLU A 336 19.31 7.97 -2.77
N GLY A 337 19.47 6.64 -2.72
CA GLY A 337 18.57 5.72 -2.05
C GLY A 337 18.17 6.19 -0.66
N LEU A 338 16.89 6.05 -0.33
CA LEU A 338 16.33 6.38 0.98
C LEU A 338 17.09 5.62 2.06
N GLU A 339 18.01 6.29 2.77
CA GLU A 339 18.82 5.66 3.82
C GLU A 339 17.97 5.25 5.04
N GLU A 340 16.87 5.98 5.30
CA GLU A 340 15.90 5.72 6.38
C GLU A 340 14.49 5.53 5.81
N GLY A 341 13.83 4.42 6.17
CA GLY A 341 12.44 4.17 5.84
C GLY A 341 11.45 4.86 6.77
N LEU A 342 10.18 4.87 6.38
CA LEU A 342 9.11 5.50 7.14
C LEU A 342 8.92 4.88 8.53
N LEU A 343 9.17 3.58 8.70
CA LEU A 343 8.98 2.87 9.98
C LEU A 343 10.07 3.18 11.01
N GLN A 344 11.25 3.63 10.57
CA GLN A 344 12.37 4.04 11.42
C GLN A 344 12.14 5.43 12.05
N MET A 345 11.25 6.23 11.47
CA MET A 345 10.91 7.56 11.96
C MET A 345 10.07 7.54 13.24
N LYS A 346 10.14 8.64 14.03
CA LYS A 346 9.24 8.86 15.17
C LYS A 346 7.89 9.38 14.71
N LEU A 347 6.93 8.47 14.54
CA LEU A 347 5.60 8.78 14.01
C LEU A 347 4.54 9.01 15.10
N PRO A 348 3.63 10.00 14.93
CA PRO A 348 2.48 10.17 15.81
C PRO A 348 1.44 9.04 15.64
N GLU A 349 0.57 8.83 16.64
CA GLU A 349 -0.40 7.72 16.65
C GLU A 349 -1.33 7.69 15.42
N SER A 350 -1.75 8.84 14.91
CA SER A 350 -2.61 8.93 13.72
C SER A 350 -1.91 8.48 12.44
N VAL A 351 -0.58 8.65 12.34
CA VAL A 351 0.22 8.12 11.23
C VAL A 351 0.44 6.62 11.40
N LYS A 352 0.79 6.16 12.62
CA LYS A 352 0.88 4.73 12.95
C LYS A 352 -0.41 3.97 12.58
N LEU A 353 -1.58 4.59 12.80
CA LEU A 353 -2.87 4.04 12.40
C LEU A 353 -3.00 3.84 10.88
N GLN A 354 -2.58 4.83 10.07
CA GLN A 354 -2.59 4.68 8.61
C GLN A 354 -1.57 3.65 8.13
N MET A 355 -0.40 3.58 8.78
CA MET A 355 0.60 2.55 8.51
C MET A 355 0.07 1.15 8.79
N CYS A 356 -0.67 0.94 9.88
CA CYS A 356 -1.35 -0.33 10.13
C CYS A 356 -2.33 -0.68 8.99
N ASN A 357 -3.11 0.27 8.47
CA ASN A 357 -4.01 0.01 7.34
C ASN A 357 -3.24 -0.36 6.06
N LEU A 358 -2.10 0.28 5.83
CA LEU A 358 -1.22 -0.01 4.69
C LEU A 358 -0.61 -1.41 4.79
N LEU A 359 -0.04 -1.77 5.95
CA LEU A 359 0.52 -3.10 6.20
C LEU A 359 -0.56 -4.18 6.15
N GLN A 360 -1.78 -3.88 6.60
CA GLN A 360 -2.92 -4.78 6.46
C GLN A 360 -3.22 -5.09 4.99
N PHE A 361 -3.15 -4.09 4.11
CA PHE A 361 -3.33 -4.30 2.67
C PHE A 361 -2.28 -5.23 2.11
N PHE A 362 -0.99 -5.02 2.40
CA PHE A 362 0.09 -5.88 1.90
C PHE A 362 -0.01 -7.30 2.41
N TRP A 363 -0.37 -7.48 3.69
CA TRP A 363 -0.60 -8.81 4.24
C TRP A 363 -1.80 -9.53 3.59
N ASP A 364 -2.88 -8.79 3.26
CA ASP A 364 -4.00 -9.36 2.49
C ASP A 364 -3.55 -9.80 1.09
N ARG A 365 -2.58 -9.11 0.47
CA ARG A 365 -2.00 -9.52 -0.83
C ARG A 365 -1.14 -10.77 -0.73
N GLU A 366 -0.36 -10.91 0.33
CA GLU A 366 0.40 -12.13 0.57
C GLU A 366 -0.54 -13.33 0.77
N LEU A 367 -1.60 -13.17 1.56
CA LEU A 367 -2.63 -14.22 1.72
C LEU A 367 -3.28 -14.58 0.38
N GLN A 368 -3.63 -13.59 -0.43
CA GLN A 368 -4.20 -13.80 -1.76
C GLN A 368 -3.24 -14.61 -2.64
N HIS A 369 -1.95 -14.24 -2.67
CA HIS A 369 -0.93 -14.95 -3.42
C HIS A 369 -0.79 -16.41 -2.97
N ARG A 370 -0.77 -16.68 -1.66
CA ARG A 370 -0.73 -18.06 -1.12
C ARG A 370 -1.93 -18.89 -1.61
N VAL A 371 -3.13 -18.32 -1.61
CA VAL A 371 -4.34 -19.01 -2.11
C VAL A 371 -4.24 -19.28 -3.61
N GLU A 372 -3.78 -18.32 -4.41
CA GLU A 372 -3.58 -18.49 -5.86
C GLU A 372 -2.54 -19.56 -6.17
N ALA A 373 -1.42 -19.59 -5.44
CA ALA A 373 -0.38 -20.62 -5.59
C ALA A 373 -0.89 -22.03 -5.24
N ILE A 374 -1.70 -22.17 -4.18
CA ILE A 374 -2.36 -23.45 -3.84
C ILE A 374 -3.28 -23.91 -4.96
N ILE A 375 -4.03 -23.00 -5.56
CA ILE A 375 -4.93 -23.29 -6.69
C ILE A 375 -4.11 -23.74 -7.91
N ALA A 376 -3.07 -23.01 -8.27
CA ALA A 376 -2.19 -23.30 -9.40
C ALA A 376 -1.51 -24.67 -9.25
N PHE A 377 -0.97 -24.95 -8.06
CA PHE A 377 -0.39 -26.25 -7.73
C PHE A 377 -1.44 -27.37 -7.82
N SER A 378 -2.63 -27.15 -7.25
CA SER A 378 -3.70 -28.15 -7.22
C SER A 378 -4.16 -28.56 -8.63
N GLU A 379 -4.22 -27.63 -9.57
CA GLU A 379 -4.59 -27.94 -10.96
C GLU A 379 -3.57 -28.88 -11.62
N ARG A 380 -2.28 -28.51 -11.56
CA ARG A 380 -1.18 -29.32 -12.12
C ARG A 380 -1.12 -30.70 -11.47
N TYR A 381 -1.27 -30.75 -10.15
CA TYR A 381 -1.25 -31.98 -9.38
C TYR A 381 -2.40 -32.92 -9.74
N VAL A 382 -3.62 -32.39 -9.88
CA VAL A 382 -4.80 -33.18 -10.23
C VAL A 382 -4.71 -33.73 -11.66
N ASP A 383 -4.15 -32.98 -12.62
CA ASP A 383 -3.92 -33.45 -13.98
C ASP A 383 -2.97 -34.68 -14.01
N ARG A 384 -1.85 -34.60 -13.28
CA ARG A 384 -0.92 -35.73 -13.11
C ARG A 384 -1.59 -36.92 -12.42
N LEU A 385 -2.36 -36.68 -11.37
CA LEU A 385 -3.05 -37.71 -10.60
C LEU A 385 -4.08 -38.46 -11.45
N GLN A 386 -4.90 -37.75 -12.21
CA GLN A 386 -5.92 -38.33 -13.09
C GLN A 386 -5.28 -39.08 -14.27
N THR A 387 -4.20 -38.55 -14.84
CA THR A 387 -3.44 -39.22 -15.90
C THR A 387 -2.85 -40.54 -15.39
N ASN A 388 -2.26 -40.54 -14.20
CA ASN A 388 -1.75 -41.76 -13.57
C ASN A 388 -2.89 -42.77 -13.28
N GLN A 389 -4.00 -42.31 -12.73
CA GLN A 389 -5.18 -43.13 -12.49
C GLN A 389 -5.71 -43.78 -13.77
N ARG A 390 -5.75 -43.05 -14.89
CA ARG A 390 -6.15 -43.56 -16.21
C ARG A 390 -5.20 -44.67 -16.70
N GLN A 391 -3.90 -44.50 -16.50
CA GLN A 391 -2.90 -45.53 -16.85
C GLN A 391 -3.04 -46.78 -15.98
N ARG A 392 -3.27 -46.62 -14.67
CA ARG A 392 -3.55 -47.74 -13.75
C ARG A 392 -4.82 -48.50 -14.18
N TYR A 393 -5.88 -47.77 -14.54
CA TYR A 393 -7.10 -48.37 -15.05
C TYR A 393 -6.88 -49.18 -16.34
N ALA A 394 -6.12 -48.64 -17.30
CA ALA A 394 -5.78 -49.34 -18.54
C ALA A 394 -4.98 -50.63 -18.27
N THR A 395 -4.02 -50.57 -17.33
CA THR A 395 -3.22 -51.72 -16.90
C THR A 395 -4.10 -52.79 -16.27
N LEU A 396 -5.07 -52.40 -15.43
CA LEU A 396 -6.02 -53.32 -14.81
C LEU A 396 -6.93 -54.00 -15.84
N MET A 397 -7.39 -53.26 -16.86
CA MET A 397 -8.22 -53.81 -17.94
C MET A 397 -7.46 -54.81 -18.83
N GLN A 398 -6.13 -54.71 -18.90
CA GLN A 398 -5.27 -55.62 -19.66
C GLN A 398 -4.76 -56.81 -18.83
N ALA A 399 -4.94 -56.80 -17.50
CA ALA A 399 -4.41 -57.81 -16.59
C ALA A 399 -5.36 -59.02 -16.46
N PHE A 400 -5.24 -59.99 -17.37
CA PHE A 400 -6.08 -61.20 -17.42
C PHE A 400 -5.80 -62.24 -16.32
N THR A 401 -4.69 -62.11 -15.57
CA THR A 401 -4.20 -63.12 -14.60
C THR A 401 -4.46 -62.76 -13.14
N MET A 402 -5.24 -61.71 -12.84
CA MET A 402 -5.46 -61.24 -11.46
C MET A 402 -6.42 -62.14 -10.67
N SER A 403 -6.15 -62.33 -9.37
CA SER A 403 -7.07 -63.02 -8.47
C SER A 403 -8.30 -62.17 -8.15
N ALA A 404 -9.40 -62.80 -7.71
CA ALA A 404 -10.62 -62.08 -7.33
C ALA A 404 -10.39 -61.10 -6.15
N ALA A 405 -9.50 -61.46 -5.22
CA ALA A 405 -9.16 -60.62 -4.06
C ALA A 405 -8.36 -59.37 -4.48
N GLU A 406 -7.36 -59.52 -5.36
CA GLU A 406 -6.60 -58.39 -5.88
C GLU A 406 -7.46 -57.49 -6.78
N THR A 407 -8.37 -58.08 -7.55
CA THR A 407 -9.32 -57.34 -8.38
C THR A 407 -10.26 -56.49 -7.52
N ALA A 408 -10.78 -57.04 -6.42
CA ALA A 408 -11.63 -56.31 -5.49
C ALA A 408 -10.90 -55.12 -4.82
N ARG A 409 -9.63 -55.32 -4.41
CA ARG A 409 -8.82 -54.23 -3.84
C ARG A 409 -8.53 -53.13 -4.86
N ARG A 410 -8.03 -53.48 -6.05
CA ARG A 410 -7.65 -52.50 -7.08
C ARG A 410 -8.84 -51.78 -7.73
N THR A 411 -10.04 -52.36 -7.68
CA THR A 411 -11.25 -51.71 -8.23
C THR A 411 -11.99 -50.83 -7.23
N ARG A 412 -11.59 -50.81 -5.95
CA ARG A 412 -12.21 -49.96 -4.91
C ARG A 412 -12.15 -48.48 -5.29
N GLU A 413 -10.98 -48.03 -5.73
CA GLU A 413 -10.71 -46.67 -6.18
C GLU A 413 -11.69 -46.21 -7.29
N PHE A 414 -11.94 -47.06 -8.29
CA PHE A 414 -12.79 -46.73 -9.45
C PHE A 414 -14.29 -46.83 -9.16
N ARG A 415 -14.68 -47.40 -8.02
CA ARG A 415 -16.09 -47.58 -7.62
C ARG A 415 -16.53 -46.54 -6.60
N SER A 416 -15.59 -45.87 -5.93
CA SER A 416 -15.88 -44.83 -4.96
C SER A 416 -16.29 -43.51 -5.65
N PRO A 417 -17.17 -42.71 -5.02
CA PRO A 417 -17.48 -41.37 -5.50
C PRO A 417 -16.23 -40.46 -5.45
N PRO A 418 -16.15 -39.40 -6.27
CA PRO A 418 -14.94 -38.59 -6.43
C PRO A 418 -14.37 -38.04 -5.11
N GLN A 419 -15.23 -37.62 -4.17
CA GLN A 419 -14.77 -37.11 -2.87
C GLN A 419 -14.05 -38.19 -2.04
N GLU A 420 -14.65 -39.38 -1.92
CA GLU A 420 -14.04 -40.50 -1.20
C GLU A 420 -12.80 -41.02 -1.94
N GLN A 421 -12.83 -40.99 -3.27
CA GLN A 421 -11.71 -41.37 -4.12
C GLN A 421 -10.50 -40.47 -3.87
N ILE A 422 -10.66 -39.14 -3.87
CA ILE A 422 -9.58 -38.21 -3.54
C ILE A 422 -9.09 -38.42 -2.10
N ASN A 423 -9.99 -38.62 -1.12
CA ASN A 423 -9.60 -38.90 0.25
C ASN A 423 -8.75 -40.18 0.38
N MET A 424 -9.08 -41.25 -0.36
CA MET A 424 -8.27 -42.47 -0.41
C MET A 424 -6.91 -42.21 -1.06
N LEU A 425 -6.87 -41.43 -2.14
CA LEU A 425 -5.62 -41.09 -2.84
C LEU A 425 -4.72 -40.18 -2.02
N LEU A 426 -5.25 -39.35 -1.11
CA LEU A 426 -4.49 -38.44 -0.25
C LEU A 426 -4.15 -39.02 1.14
N HIS A 427 -4.58 -40.24 1.45
CA HIS A 427 -4.42 -40.84 2.78
C HIS A 427 -2.96 -41.13 3.17
N PHE A 428 -2.02 -41.10 2.22
CA PHE A 428 -0.59 -41.28 2.49
C PHE A 428 0.02 -40.22 3.41
N LYS A 429 -0.66 -39.08 3.62
CA LYS A 429 -0.23 -38.01 4.52
C LYS A 429 -0.17 -38.39 6.01
N ASN A 430 -0.85 -39.44 6.43
CA ASN A 430 -0.98 -39.82 7.86
C ASN A 430 0.04 -40.89 8.31
N GLY A 431 1.04 -41.23 7.49
CA GLY A 431 2.20 -42.09 7.86
C GLY A 431 1.91 -43.57 8.12
N ALA A 432 0.68 -43.96 8.46
CA ALA A 432 0.36 -45.31 8.93
C ALA A 432 0.16 -46.38 7.84
N ASP A 433 -0.07 -45.99 6.57
CA ASP A 433 -0.48 -46.90 5.48
C ASP A 433 0.33 -46.68 4.17
N LEU A 434 1.64 -46.42 4.27
CA LEU A 434 2.50 -46.24 3.08
C LEU A 434 2.56 -47.48 2.17
N GLU A 435 2.35 -48.68 2.72
CA GLU A 435 2.42 -49.95 1.99
C GLU A 435 1.24 -50.19 1.01
N ASP A 436 0.08 -49.54 1.20
CA ASP A 436 -1.14 -49.79 0.41
C ASP A 436 -1.58 -48.59 -0.46
N CYS A 437 -0.77 -47.52 -0.54
CA CYS A 437 -1.11 -46.34 -1.34
C CYS A 437 -0.96 -46.59 -2.86
N PRO A 438 -1.99 -46.36 -3.69
CA PRO A 438 -1.90 -46.58 -5.13
C PRO A 438 -1.16 -45.48 -5.90
N VAL A 439 -0.86 -44.34 -5.25
CA VAL A 439 -0.20 -43.18 -5.86
C VAL A 439 1.32 -43.40 -5.93
N PRO A 440 1.97 -43.17 -7.09
CA PRO A 440 3.42 -43.29 -7.23
C PRO A 440 4.18 -42.36 -6.29
N GLU A 441 5.39 -42.77 -5.89
CA GLU A 441 6.25 -42.02 -4.97
C GLU A 441 6.52 -40.59 -5.46
N GLU A 442 6.87 -40.44 -6.74
CA GLU A 442 7.14 -39.15 -7.39
C GLU A 442 6.02 -38.11 -7.21
N ILE A 443 4.75 -38.55 -7.31
CA ILE A 443 3.59 -37.66 -7.14
C ILE A 443 3.36 -37.36 -5.65
N ARG A 444 3.61 -38.33 -4.77
CA ARG A 444 3.50 -38.09 -3.31
C ARG A 444 4.54 -37.07 -2.84
N ASP A 445 5.77 -37.21 -3.33
CA ASP A 445 6.90 -36.37 -2.94
C ASP A 445 6.67 -34.92 -3.37
N GLU A 446 6.15 -34.69 -4.58
CA GLU A 446 5.77 -33.35 -5.06
C GLU A 446 4.73 -32.66 -4.13
N LEU A 447 3.76 -33.41 -3.61
CA LEU A 447 2.78 -32.86 -2.66
C LEU A 447 3.37 -32.58 -1.27
N LEU A 448 4.30 -33.41 -0.81
CA LEU A 448 4.98 -33.22 0.47
C LEU A 448 5.97 -32.06 0.41
N GLU A 449 6.70 -31.92 -0.70
CA GLU A 449 7.59 -30.80 -0.97
C GLU A 449 6.80 -29.48 -0.99
N PHE A 450 5.71 -29.41 -1.77
CA PHE A 450 4.84 -28.23 -1.78
C PHE A 450 4.24 -27.94 -0.39
N HIS A 451 3.90 -28.97 0.39
CA HIS A 451 3.39 -28.76 1.74
C HIS A 451 4.44 -28.15 2.66
N ASN A 452 5.68 -28.62 2.60
CA ASN A 452 6.79 -28.08 3.38
C ASN A 452 7.10 -26.63 2.97
N ASP A 453 7.09 -26.35 1.66
CA ASP A 453 7.28 -25.00 1.13
C ASP A 453 6.14 -24.05 1.54
N LEU A 454 4.90 -24.54 1.56
CA LEU A 454 3.75 -23.78 2.06
C LEU A 454 3.88 -23.47 3.56
N LEU A 455 4.33 -24.43 4.37
CA LEU A 455 4.56 -24.21 5.81
C LEU A 455 5.68 -23.19 6.04
N ALA A 456 6.78 -23.31 5.28
CA ALA A 456 7.88 -22.36 5.31
C ALA A 456 7.42 -20.94 4.92
N HIS A 457 6.64 -20.80 3.84
CA HIS A 457 6.05 -19.52 3.43
C HIS A 457 5.05 -18.98 4.47
N CYS A 458 4.34 -19.83 5.22
CA CYS A 458 3.47 -19.40 6.30
C CYS A 458 4.21 -18.95 7.57
N GLY A 459 5.54 -19.00 7.60
CA GLY A 459 6.35 -18.64 8.76
C GLY A 459 6.48 -19.73 9.81
N ILE A 460 6.14 -20.98 9.45
CA ILE A 460 6.42 -22.13 10.31
C ILE A 460 7.83 -22.57 10.00
N GLN A 461 8.76 -22.17 10.86
CA GLN A 461 10.08 -22.75 10.88
C GLN A 461 9.89 -24.22 11.24
N SER A 462 10.12 -25.11 10.27
CA SER A 462 10.30 -26.52 10.57
C SER A 462 11.64 -26.64 11.28
N GLU A 463 11.69 -26.26 12.56
CA GLU A 463 12.70 -26.75 13.49
C GLU A 463 12.56 -28.27 13.45
N GLY A 464 13.40 -28.91 12.63
CA GLY A 464 13.51 -30.35 12.61
C GLY A 464 13.75 -30.78 14.05
N GLU A 465 12.82 -31.57 14.57
CA GLU A 465 12.92 -32.33 15.83
C GLU A 465 14.07 -31.82 16.71
N GLU A 466 13.83 -30.79 17.53
CA GLU A 466 14.61 -30.67 18.75
C GLU A 466 14.41 -32.00 19.47
N GLU A 467 15.36 -32.91 19.31
CA GLU A 467 15.51 -34.08 20.15
C GLU A 467 15.37 -33.56 21.57
N GLN A 468 14.27 -33.93 22.23
CA GLN A 468 14.15 -33.76 23.66
C GLN A 468 15.30 -34.57 24.27
N GLU A 469 16.46 -33.93 24.45
CA GLU A 469 17.56 -34.50 25.21
C GLU A 469 17.02 -34.73 26.63
N GLU A 470 16.71 -35.99 26.92
CA GLU A 470 16.27 -36.44 28.23
C GLU A 470 17.27 -35.95 29.30
N GLU A 471 16.75 -35.25 30.32
CA GLU A 471 17.53 -34.71 31.43
C GLU A 471 18.23 -35.82 32.24
N GLU A 472 19.46 -36.19 31.88
CA GLU A 472 20.30 -37.00 32.77
C GLU A 472 21.04 -36.14 33.82
N THR A 473 20.51 -36.21 35.04
CA THR A 473 21.01 -35.57 36.26
C THR A 473 22.36 -36.15 36.75
N SER A 474 23.47 -35.75 36.14
CA SER A 474 24.80 -36.19 36.61
C SER A 474 25.54 -35.11 37.42
N PHE A 475 26.01 -35.50 38.62
CA PHE A 475 26.77 -34.67 39.58
C PHE A 475 28.01 -33.97 38.99
N HIS A 476 28.47 -34.42 37.82
CA HIS A 476 29.57 -33.84 37.06
C HIS A 476 29.26 -32.41 36.58
N ARG A 477 28.01 -32.13 36.17
CA ARG A 477 27.59 -30.79 35.69
C ARG A 477 27.54 -29.75 36.82
N ARG A 478 27.20 -30.17 38.04
CA ARG A 478 27.22 -29.27 39.23
C ARG A 478 28.63 -28.85 39.62
N LEU A 479 29.63 -29.71 39.40
CA LEU A 479 31.03 -29.43 39.71
C LEU A 479 31.65 -28.49 38.66
N MET A 480 31.30 -28.69 37.38
CA MET A 480 31.71 -27.79 36.29
C MET A 480 31.08 -26.40 36.42
N ASN A 481 29.80 -26.29 36.78
CA ASN A 481 29.15 -24.99 37.02
C ASN A 481 29.77 -24.21 38.19
N LEU A 482 30.38 -24.90 39.16
CA LEU A 482 31.04 -24.27 40.31
C LEU A 482 32.44 -23.76 39.95
N VAL A 483 33.16 -24.49 39.08
CA VAL A 483 34.44 -24.07 38.51
C VAL A 483 34.24 -22.91 37.54
N GLU A 484 33.22 -22.94 36.68
CA GLU A 484 32.85 -21.82 35.80
C GLU A 484 32.45 -20.57 36.57
N LYS A 485 31.71 -20.69 37.69
CA LYS A 485 31.40 -19.53 38.55
C LYS A 485 32.66 -18.89 39.15
N VAL A 486 33.68 -19.67 39.49
CA VAL A 486 34.95 -19.16 40.03
C VAL A 486 35.82 -18.52 38.95
N VAL A 487 35.78 -19.05 37.72
CA VAL A 487 36.45 -18.46 36.55
C VAL A 487 35.77 -17.17 36.11
N ASN A 488 34.43 -17.14 36.08
CA ASN A 488 33.65 -15.95 35.71
C ASN A 488 33.75 -14.83 36.76
N LEU A 489 33.89 -15.15 38.05
CA LEU A 489 34.17 -14.15 39.10
C LEU A 489 35.58 -13.54 39.01
N ARG A 490 36.52 -14.24 38.35
CA ARG A 490 37.86 -13.70 38.05
C ARG A 490 37.86 -12.81 36.82
N LYS A 491 37.11 -13.16 35.77
CA LYS A 491 36.93 -12.32 34.57
C LYS A 491 36.18 -11.02 34.87
N LYS A 492 35.14 -11.08 35.72
CA LYS A 492 34.36 -9.90 36.16
C LYS A 492 35.15 -8.84 36.97
N LYS A 493 36.42 -9.09 37.33
CA LYS A 493 37.30 -8.10 37.97
C LYS A 493 38.28 -7.44 37.00
N GLU A 494 38.37 -7.93 35.77
CA GLU A 494 39.25 -7.38 34.72
C GLU A 494 38.44 -6.72 33.58
N ASP A 495 37.13 -7.00 33.45
CA ASP A 495 36.27 -6.50 32.37
C ASP A 495 35.40 -5.24 32.72
N ASP A 496 35.79 -4.43 33.71
CA ASP A 496 35.07 -3.18 34.06
C ASP A 496 35.52 -1.95 33.21
N GLN A 497 36.17 -2.15 32.06
CA GLN A 497 36.66 -1.04 31.20
C GLN A 497 36.40 -1.16 29.69
N ASP A 498 35.62 -2.11 29.21
CA ASP A 498 35.21 -2.13 27.79
C ASP A 498 33.68 -2.23 27.69
N GLU A 499 33.02 -1.06 27.56
CA GLU A 499 31.65 -0.99 27.03
C GLU A 499 31.71 -1.48 25.57
N GLN A 500 31.36 -2.74 25.34
CA GLN A 500 31.01 -3.23 24.01
C GLN A 500 29.74 -2.49 23.55
N PRO A 501 29.67 -2.01 22.29
CA PRO A 501 28.43 -1.48 21.74
C PRO A 501 27.36 -2.60 21.75
N PRO A 502 26.08 -2.26 21.94
CA PRO A 502 25.00 -3.25 21.94
C PRO A 502 25.02 -4.03 20.61
N GLU A 503 24.91 -5.36 20.68
CA GLU A 503 24.67 -6.21 19.51
C GLU A 503 23.45 -5.66 18.76
N GLU A 504 23.63 -5.31 17.47
CA GLU A 504 22.54 -4.87 16.61
C GLU A 504 21.49 -5.99 16.54
N GLU A 505 20.24 -5.67 16.88
CA GLU A 505 19.12 -6.61 16.72
C GLU A 505 19.08 -7.10 15.27
N PRO A 506 18.82 -8.41 15.01
CA PRO A 506 18.79 -8.93 13.65
C PRO A 506 17.74 -8.16 12.84
N LYS A 507 18.18 -7.57 11.72
CA LYS A 507 17.31 -6.82 10.82
C LYS A 507 16.24 -7.77 10.27
N PRO A 508 14.95 -7.37 10.26
CA PRO A 508 13.90 -8.18 9.68
C PRO A 508 14.21 -8.43 8.21
N SER A 509 13.94 -9.64 7.73
CA SER A 509 14.18 -10.03 6.34
C SER A 509 12.89 -10.29 5.56
N THR A 510 11.78 -10.46 6.28
CA THR A 510 10.45 -10.75 5.72
C THR A 510 9.41 -9.76 6.22
N LEU A 511 8.32 -9.60 5.46
CA LEU A 511 7.17 -8.79 5.88
C LEU A 511 6.63 -9.23 7.26
N GLN A 512 6.62 -10.53 7.52
CA GLN A 512 6.13 -11.09 8.78
C GLN A 512 6.99 -10.63 9.98
N GLU A 513 8.31 -10.77 9.86
CA GLU A 513 9.26 -10.30 10.87
C GLU A 513 9.15 -8.78 11.06
N LEU A 514 9.10 -8.02 9.96
CA LEU A 514 8.97 -6.57 9.97
C LEU A 514 7.72 -6.12 10.74
N ILE A 515 6.55 -6.68 10.43
CA ILE A 515 5.30 -6.33 11.13
C ILE A 515 5.41 -6.71 12.62
N SER A 516 5.93 -7.91 12.93
CA SER A 516 6.02 -8.36 14.32
C SER A 516 6.93 -7.47 15.17
N HIS A 517 8.11 -7.11 14.65
CA HIS A 517 9.09 -6.26 15.31
C HIS A 517 8.56 -4.84 15.45
N THR A 518 8.01 -4.26 14.37
CA THR A 518 7.45 -2.89 14.37
C THR A 518 6.34 -2.73 15.42
N MET A 519 5.40 -3.68 15.50
CA MET A 519 4.29 -3.59 16.45
C MET A 519 4.76 -3.70 17.90
N VAL A 520 5.75 -4.55 18.18
CA VAL A 520 6.36 -4.69 19.51
C VAL A 520 7.16 -3.43 19.86
N HIS A 521 7.99 -2.94 18.93
CA HIS A 521 8.77 -1.72 19.10
C HIS A 521 7.88 -0.52 19.43
N TRP A 522 6.79 -0.29 18.68
CA TRP A 522 5.87 0.81 18.96
C TRP A 522 5.16 0.70 20.32
N ALA A 523 4.86 -0.52 20.78
CA ALA A 523 4.26 -0.74 22.09
C ALA A 523 5.28 -0.56 23.24
N GLN A 524 6.57 -0.80 22.98
CA GLN A 524 7.66 -0.58 23.93
C GLN A 524 8.09 0.89 24.00
N GLU A 525 8.06 1.60 22.86
CA GLU A 525 8.48 3.00 22.74
C GLU A 525 7.64 3.95 23.63
N SER A 526 6.31 3.81 23.60
CA SER A 526 5.41 4.70 24.32
C SER A 526 4.04 4.08 24.62
N PHE A 527 3.36 4.61 25.63
CA PHE A 527 2.00 4.20 25.95
C PHE A 527 1.01 4.68 24.88
N VAL A 528 0.43 3.74 24.14
CA VAL A 528 -0.55 4.01 23.06
C VAL A 528 -1.93 4.31 23.64
N GLN A 529 -2.49 5.48 23.32
CA GLN A 529 -3.78 5.93 23.86
C GLN A 529 -4.96 5.57 22.96
N ASN A 530 -4.81 5.65 21.64
CA ASN A 530 -5.90 5.43 20.71
C ASN A 530 -6.33 3.94 20.68
N PRO A 531 -7.57 3.61 21.11
CA PRO A 531 -8.03 2.22 21.15
C PRO A 531 -8.18 1.58 19.77
N GLU A 532 -8.44 2.39 18.73
CA GLU A 532 -8.55 1.89 17.36
C GLU A 532 -7.20 1.42 16.83
N LEU A 533 -6.14 2.17 17.15
CA LEU A 533 -4.77 1.79 16.82
C LEU A 533 -4.39 0.50 17.53
N VAL A 534 -4.63 0.40 18.84
CA VAL A 534 -4.36 -0.82 19.63
C VAL A 534 -5.07 -2.04 19.03
N ARG A 535 -6.35 -1.90 18.64
CA ARG A 535 -7.11 -2.99 18.02
C ARG A 535 -6.47 -3.44 16.70
N LEU A 536 -6.02 -2.51 15.86
CA LEU A 536 -5.39 -2.84 14.58
C LEU A 536 -4.00 -3.45 14.76
N MET A 537 -3.19 -2.92 15.68
CA MET A 537 -1.86 -3.47 16.01
C MET A 537 -1.96 -4.93 16.44
N PHE A 538 -2.83 -5.25 17.41
CA PHE A 538 -3.01 -6.63 17.87
C PHE A 538 -3.66 -7.52 16.81
N SER A 539 -4.57 -6.98 16.00
CA SER A 539 -5.16 -7.73 14.87
C SER A 539 -4.10 -8.11 13.85
N LEU A 540 -3.17 -7.21 13.52
CA LEU A 540 -2.07 -7.50 12.60
C LEU A 540 -1.09 -8.49 13.20
N LEU A 541 -0.67 -8.27 14.45
CA LEU A 541 0.25 -9.15 15.17
C LEU A 541 -0.30 -10.57 15.28
N HIS A 542 -1.58 -10.75 15.62
CA HIS A 542 -2.21 -12.06 15.66
C HIS A 542 -2.13 -12.78 14.31
N ARG A 543 -2.34 -12.07 13.19
CA ARG A 543 -2.26 -12.66 11.85
C ARG A 543 -0.84 -13.13 11.49
N GLN A 544 0.20 -12.47 12.02
CA GLN A 544 1.58 -12.88 11.79
C GLN A 544 1.89 -14.25 12.41
N TYR A 545 1.28 -14.58 13.55
CA TYR A 545 1.48 -15.88 14.21
C TYR A 545 0.45 -16.95 13.80
N ASP A 546 -0.76 -16.53 13.43
CA ASP A 546 -1.85 -17.42 12.98
C ASP A 546 -1.94 -17.52 11.45
N GLY A 547 -0.80 -17.68 10.77
CA GLY A 547 -0.75 -17.79 9.31
C GLY A 547 -1.55 -18.98 8.78
N LEU A 548 -1.46 -20.14 9.45
CA LEU A 548 -2.24 -21.33 9.11
C LEU A 548 -3.73 -21.16 9.36
N GLY A 549 -4.13 -20.65 10.53
CA GLY A 549 -5.54 -20.47 10.85
C GLY A 549 -6.18 -19.43 9.93
N GLU A 550 -5.44 -18.42 9.51
CA GLU A 550 -5.87 -17.48 8.49
C GLU A 550 -6.09 -18.15 7.13
N LEU A 551 -5.14 -18.95 6.66
CA LEU A 551 -5.29 -19.70 5.42
C LEU A 551 -6.50 -20.63 5.47
N ILE A 552 -6.68 -21.37 6.58
CA ILE A 552 -7.84 -22.26 6.79
C ILE A 552 -9.17 -21.47 6.74
N ARG A 553 -9.20 -20.24 7.26
CA ARG A 553 -10.39 -19.37 7.20
C ARG A 553 -10.66 -18.83 5.79
N ALA A 554 -9.62 -18.66 4.98
CA ALA A 554 -9.70 -18.17 3.60
C ALA A 554 -10.11 -19.26 2.60
N MET A 555 -9.59 -20.49 2.75
CA MET A 555 -9.80 -21.60 1.80
C MET A 555 -11.27 -21.91 1.45
N PRO A 556 -12.25 -21.86 2.38
CA PRO A 556 -13.66 -22.09 2.04
C PRO A 556 -14.27 -21.05 1.09
N LYS A 557 -13.62 -19.89 0.94
CA LYS A 557 -14.01 -18.82 0.01
C LYS A 557 -13.23 -18.84 -1.30
N ALA A 558 -12.32 -19.80 -1.45
CA ALA A 558 -11.57 -20.01 -2.67
C ALA A 558 -12.36 -20.87 -3.66
N TYR A 559 -12.47 -20.39 -4.89
CA TYR A 559 -13.21 -21.07 -5.96
C TYR A 559 -12.49 -20.94 -7.29
N THR A 560 -12.58 -21.99 -8.10
CA THR A 560 -11.92 -22.10 -9.39
C THR A 560 -12.97 -22.21 -10.49
N ILE A 561 -12.77 -21.46 -11.57
CA ILE A 561 -13.65 -21.49 -12.74
C ILE A 561 -12.89 -21.89 -13.99
N ASN A 562 -13.61 -22.45 -14.95
CA ASN A 562 -13.03 -22.66 -16.28
C ASN A 562 -12.82 -21.31 -16.96
N ALA A 563 -11.71 -21.20 -17.72
CA ALA A 563 -11.39 -20.01 -18.49
C ALA A 563 -12.37 -19.74 -19.63
#